data_AF-A0A8T6IAQ8-F1
#
_entry.id   AF-A0A8T6IAQ8-F1
#
_cell.length_a   1.000
_cell.length_b   1.000
_cell.length_c   1.000
_cell.angle_alpha   90.00
_cell.angle_beta   90.00
_cell.angle_gamma   90.00
#
_symmetry.space_group_name_H-M   'P 1'
#
loop_
_entity.id
_entity.type
_entity.pdbx_description
1 polymer ?
#
loop_
_entity_poly.entity_id
_entity_poly.type
_entity_poly.pdbx_seq_one_letter_code
_entity_poly.pdbx_strand_id
1 'polypeptide(L)' 'MAFLSVSPVDQGLDCASSWVTFSCTGEHVTKSSALRMFDSAQMAFLMDRLVRVTVDDTRKHNNYCLVERIDVLNRAS' A
#
# COMPACT_ATOMS: atom_id res chain seq x y z
N MET A 1 6.74 3.52 1.74
CA MET A 1 6.55 2.06 1.55
C MET A 1 5.84 1.52 2.78
N ALA A 2 5.21 0.34 2.68
CA ALA A 2 4.59 -0.36 3.81
C ALA A 2 4.82 -1.86 3.69
N PHE A 3 4.99 -2.56 4.82
CA PHE A 3 5.02 -4.01 4.88
C PHE A 3 3.60 -4.54 5.08
N LEU A 4 3.21 -5.54 4.29
CA LEU A 4 1.90 -6.17 4.40
C LEU A 4 1.98 -7.46 5.22
N SER A 5 1.00 -7.67 6.11
CA SER A 5 0.84 -8.92 6.86
C SER A 5 0.42 -10.10 5.97
N VAL A 6 -0.16 -9.81 4.80
CA VAL A 6 -0.47 -10.77 3.73
C VAL A 6 0.44 -10.46 2.56
N SER A 7 1.26 -11.43 2.13
CA SER A 7 2.17 -11.24 1.00
C SER A 7 1.38 -11.11 -0.32
N PRO A 8 1.66 -10.10 -1.16
CA PRO A 8 1.12 -10.02 -2.52
C PRO A 8 1.45 -11.26 -3.36
N VAL A 9 2.62 -11.87 -3.14
CA VAL A 9 3.07 -13.08 -3.84
C VAL A 9 2.15 -14.27 -3.53
N ASP A 10 1.74 -14.41 -2.27
CA ASP A 10 0.81 -15.45 -1.84
C ASP A 10 -0.61 -15.23 -2.40
N GLN A 11 -0.89 -14.03 -2.91
CA GLN A 11 -2.14 -13.68 -3.62
C GLN A 11 -2.01 -13.83 -5.15
N GLY A 12 -0.87 -14.33 -5.65
CA GLY A 12 -0.63 -14.54 -7.08
C GLY A 12 -0.16 -13.31 -7.86
N LEU A 13 0.24 -12.24 -7.17
CA LEU A 13 0.77 -11.02 -7.80
C LEU A 13 2.28 -11.14 -8.08
N ASP A 14 2.74 -10.55 -9.19
CA ASP A 14 4.15 -10.48 -9.57
C ASP A 14 4.90 -9.39 -8.77
N CYS A 15 5.02 -9.58 -7.46
CA CYS A 15 5.73 -8.69 -6.56
C CYS A 15 7.00 -9.34 -6.03
N ALA A 16 8.09 -8.58 -5.92
CA ALA A 16 9.36 -9.12 -5.41
C ALA A 16 9.40 -9.28 -3.88
N SER A 17 8.37 -8.79 -3.16
CA SER A 17 8.41 -8.63 -1.71
C SER A 17 7.01 -8.44 -1.11
N SER A 18 6.86 -8.68 0.19
CA SER A 18 5.71 -8.24 0.99
C SER A 18 5.69 -6.73 1.25
N TRP A 19 6.73 -6.02 0.81
CA TRP A 19 6.77 -4.57 0.81
C TRP A 19 6.09 -4.00 -0.44
N VAL A 20 5.27 -2.97 -0.25
CA VAL A 20 4.63 -2.21 -1.33
C VAL A 20 4.99 -0.73 -1.26
N THR A 21 4.89 -0.05 -2.38
CA THR A 21 5.22 1.37 -2.52
C THR A 21 4.00 2.23 -2.79
N PHE A 22 3.97 3.42 -2.19
CA PHE A 22 2.97 4.45 -2.51
C PHE A 22 3.45 5.39 -3.61
N SER A 23 4.66 5.19 -4.14
CA SER A 23 5.28 6.06 -5.17
C SER A 23 5.34 7.55 -4.76
N CYS A 24 5.84 7.84 -3.54
CA CYS A 24 5.94 9.22 -3.02
C CYS A 24 6.81 10.18 -3.84
N THR A 25 7.60 9.67 -4.80
CA THR A 25 8.36 10.46 -5.78
C THR A 25 7.46 11.12 -6.83
N GLY A 26 6.23 10.64 -7.02
CA GLY A 26 5.30 11.14 -8.02
C GLY A 26 5.32 10.39 -9.35
N GLU A 27 6.02 9.26 -9.45
CA GLU A 27 6.21 8.52 -10.71
C GLU A 27 4.93 7.88 -11.25
N HIS A 28 4.17 7.21 -10.38
CA HIS A 28 2.96 6.46 -10.79
C HIS A 28 1.64 7.07 -10.33
N VAL A 29 1.69 7.92 -9.29
CA VAL A 29 0.57 8.69 -8.75
C VAL A 29 1.08 10.08 -8.37
N THR A 30 0.19 11.07 -8.22
CA THR A 30 0.63 12.39 -7.76
C THR A 30 1.26 12.31 -6.38
N LYS A 31 2.26 13.15 -6.10
CA LYS A 31 2.92 13.21 -4.78
C LYS A 31 1.91 13.41 -3.64
N SER A 32 0.90 14.24 -3.85
CA SER A 32 -0.15 14.50 -2.85
C SER A 32 -1.02 13.27 -2.61
N SER A 33 -1.41 12.52 -3.65
CA SER A 33 -2.13 11.25 -3.49
C SER A 33 -1.28 10.21 -2.76
N ALA A 34 0.00 10.06 -3.13
CA ALA A 34 0.93 9.15 -2.47
C ALA A 34 1.08 9.45 -0.98
N LEU A 35 1.26 10.72 -0.62
CA LEU A 35 1.37 11.18 0.76
C LEU A 35 0.10 10.88 1.56
N ARG A 36 -1.09 11.15 0.99
CA ARG A 36 -2.37 10.83 1.65
C ARG A 36 -2.54 9.34 1.95
N MET A 37 -2.11 8.46 1.04
CA MET A 37 -2.14 7.02 1.27
C MET A 37 -1.14 6.61 2.36
N PHE A 38 0.06 7.18 2.34
CA PHE A 38 1.07 6.93 3.36
C PHE A 38 0.63 7.41 4.75
N ASP A 39 0.05 8.59 4.85
CA ASP A 39 -0.51 9.14 6.10
C ASP A 39 -1.63 8.26 6.64
N SER A 40 -2.51 7.76 5.76
CA SER A 40 -3.58 6.82 6.13
C SER A 40 -3.04 5.50 6.67
N ALA A 41 -1.95 4.98 6.07
CA ALA A 41 -1.28 3.78 6.55
C ALA A 41 -0.65 3.99 7.95
N GLN A 42 0.03 5.13 8.16
CA GLN A 42 0.62 5.48 9.45
C GLN A 42 -0.45 5.64 10.53
N MET A 43 -1.55 6.35 10.23
CA MET A 43 -2.66 6.52 11.15
C MET A 43 -3.27 5.17 11.55
N ALA A 44 -3.55 4.29 10.58
CA ALA A 44 -4.09 2.96 10.87
C ALA A 44 -3.15 2.12 11.74
N PHE A 45 -1.84 2.19 11.49
CA PHE A 45 -0.84 1.52 12.30
C PHE A 45 -0.83 2.02 13.76
N LEU A 46 -0.85 3.34 13.96
CA LEU A 46 -0.90 3.95 15.30
C LEU A 46 -2.19 3.61 16.05
N MET A 47 -3.29 3.41 15.33
CA MET A 47 -4.60 3.08 15.91
C MET A 47 -4.87 1.58 16.06
N ASP A 48 -3.90 0.72 15.73
CA ASP A 48 -4.08 -0.74 15.67
C ASP A 48 -5.33 -1.13 14.85
N ARG A 49 -5.42 -0.57 13.63
CA ARG A 49 -6.51 -0.81 12.69
C ARG A 49 -6.02 -1.64 11.50
N LEU A 50 -6.88 -2.53 11.04
CA LEU A 50 -6.67 -3.26 9.80
C LEU A 50 -6.93 -2.34 8.61
N VAL A 51 -6.16 -2.56 7.54
CA VAL A 51 -6.34 -1.89 6.26
C VAL A 51 -6.56 -2.91 5.17
N ARG A 52 -7.25 -2.51 4.11
CA ARG A 52 -7.26 -3.19 2.83
C ARG A 52 -6.46 -2.36 1.84
N VAL A 53 -5.58 -2.98 1.08
CA VAL A 53 -4.81 -2.32 0.02
C VAL A 53 -5.17 -2.92 -1.33
N THR A 54 -5.29 -2.08 -2.34
CA THR A 54 -5.32 -2.49 -3.75
C THR A 54 -3.92 -2.30 -4.31
N VAL A 55 -3.35 -3.37 -4.85
CA VAL A 55 -1.99 -3.41 -5.38
C VAL A 55 -2.06 -3.65 -6.89
N ASP A 56 -1.28 -2.88 -7.65
CA ASP A 56 -1.03 -3.09 -9.07
C ASP A 56 0.41 -3.61 -9.25
N ASP A 57 0.54 -4.83 -9.74
CA ASP A 57 1.82 -5.51 -9.97
C ASP A 57 2.43 -5.22 -11.35
N THR A 58 1.70 -4.54 -12.24
CA THR A 58 2.20 -4.04 -13.52
C THR A 58 2.97 -2.73 -13.38
N ARG A 59 2.73 -1.99 -12.29
CA ARG A 59 3.46 -0.76 -11.93
C ARG A 59 4.30 -0.98 -10.69
N LYS A 60 5.62 -0.80 -10.85
CA LYS A 60 6.61 -1.00 -9.79
C LYS A 60 7.45 0.27 -9.60
N HIS A 61 7.83 0.57 -8.36
CA HIS A 61 8.81 1.61 -8.05
C HIS A 61 9.90 1.00 -7.17
N ASN A 62 11.16 1.06 -7.61
CA ASN A 62 12.30 0.37 -7.00
C ASN A 62 12.05 -1.14 -6.78
N ASN A 63 11.41 -1.80 -7.75
CA ASN A 63 11.03 -3.23 -7.71
C ASN A 63 9.94 -3.61 -6.68
N TYR A 64 9.26 -2.62 -6.07
CA TYR A 64 8.10 -2.84 -5.20
C TYR A 64 6.81 -2.51 -5.94
N CYS A 65 5.78 -3.35 -5.79
CA CYS A 65 4.47 -3.13 -6.41
C CYS A 65 3.77 -1.89 -5.85
N LEU A 66 3.07 -1.19 -6.74
CA LEU A 66 2.37 0.04 -6.43
C LEU A 66 1.08 -0.21 -5.65
N VAL A 67 0.85 0.58 -4.60
CA VAL A 67 -0.46 0.70 -3.97
C VAL A 67 -1.28 1.73 -4.74
N GLU A 68 -2.41 1.30 -5.30
CA GLU A 68 -3.36 2.19 -5.96
C GLU A 68 -4.35 2.82 -4.97
N ARG A 69 -4.70 2.08 -3.92
CA ARG A 69 -5.66 2.51 -2.91
C ARG A 69 -5.38 1.84 -1.58
N ILE A 70 -5.65 2.57 -0.50
CA ILE A 70 -5.69 2.05 0.87
C ILE A 70 -7.03 2.44 1.50
N ASP A 71 -7.69 1.47 2.11
CA ASP A 71 -8.95 1.60 2.81
C ASP A 71 -8.75 1.19 4.28
N VAL A 72 -8.99 2.11 5.22
CA VAL A 72 -8.94 1.79 6.66
C VAL A 72 -10.24 1.09 7.05
N LEU A 73 -10.14 -0.13 7.56
CA LEU A 73 -11.31 -0.91 7.93
C LEU A 73 -11.84 -0.45 9.30
N ASN A 74 -13.08 0.02 9.32
CA ASN A 74 -13.78 0.24 10.58
C ASN A 74 -14.09 -1.11 11.23
N ARG A 75 -13.89 -1.22 12.55
CA ARG A 75 -14.47 -2.34 13.30
C ARG A 75 -15.99 -2.19 13.16
N ALA A 76 -16.68 -3.23 12.69
CA ALA A 76 -18.13 -3.29 12.79
C ALA A 76 -18.49 -3.11 14.27
N SER A 77 -19.20 -2.03 14.57
CA SER A 77 -19.85 -1.78 15.86
C SER A 77 -21.14 -2.58 15.97
#